data_AF-A0A852IAG8-F1
#
_entry.id   AF-A0A852IAG8-F1
#
_cell.length_a   1.000
_cell.length_b   1.000
_cell.length_c   1.000
_cell.angle_alpha   90.00
_cell.angle_beta   90.00
_cell.angle_gamma   90.00
#
_symmetry.space_group_name_H-M   'P 1'
#
loop_
_entity.id
_entity.type
_entity.pdbx_description
1 polymer ?
#
loop_
_entity_poly.entity_id
_entity_poly.type
_entity_poly.pdbx_seq_one_letter_code
_entity_poly.pdbx_strand_id
1 'polypeptide(L)' 'SALSLCQAAHWVLPHSQALARFYCSTQRGAARRLVLRMAPSVKRLLCRRCCSLLLPGVGSCQRLRGEG' A
#
# COMPACT_ATOMS: atom_id res chain seq x y z
N SER A 1 7.41 11.88 -7.67
CA SER A 1 6.50 12.35 -6.61
C SER A 1 5.47 11.34 -6.06
N ALA A 2 5.42 10.07 -6.49
CA ALA A 2 4.47 9.07 -5.93
C ALA A 2 4.97 8.33 -4.67
N LEU A 3 6.23 8.53 -4.27
CA LEU A 3 6.86 7.89 -3.11
C LEU A 3 6.40 8.48 -1.76
N SER A 4 6.01 9.76 -1.70
CA SER A 4 5.72 10.45 -0.42
C SER A 4 4.52 9.86 0.33
N LEU A 5 3.41 9.58 -0.35
CA LEU A 5 2.20 9.05 0.28
C LEU A 5 2.37 7.61 0.77
N CYS A 6 3.13 6.80 0.04
CA CYS A 6 3.41 5.43 0.45
C CYS A 6 4.35 5.38 1.66
N GLN A 7 5.35 6.27 1.69
CA GLN A 7 6.25 6.44 2.83
C GLN A 7 5.50 6.94 4.07
N ALA A 8 4.61 7.92 3.91
CA ALA A 8 3.76 8.42 5.00
C ALA A 8 2.85 7.31 5.56
N ALA A 9 2.23 6.52 4.67
CA ALA A 9 1.42 5.37 5.09
C ALA A 9 2.24 4.35 5.89
N HIS A 10 3.51 4.13 5.54
CA HIS A 10 4.41 3.23 6.27
C HIS A 10 4.71 3.74 7.68
N TRP A 11 5.10 5.01 7.82
CA TRP A 11 5.43 5.61 9.12
C TRP A 11 4.24 5.71 10.07
N VAL A 12 3.04 5.95 9.53
CA VAL A 12 1.83 6.06 10.35
C VAL A 12 1.20 4.72 10.68
N LEU A 13 1.48 3.65 9.91
CA LEU A 13 0.89 2.33 10.11
C LEU A 13 0.98 1.79 11.55
N PRO A 14 2.14 1.86 12.26
CA PRO A 14 2.21 1.38 13.65
C PRO A 14 1.40 2.23 14.63
N HIS A 15 1.07 3.47 14.27
CA HIS A 15 0.33 4.40 15.13
C HIS A 15 -1.19 4.37 14.84
N SER A 16 -1.56 4.29 13.56
CA SER A 16 -2.96 4.31 13.12
C SER A 16 -3.14 3.65 11.75
N GLN A 17 -3.81 2.50 11.76
CA GLN A 17 -4.17 1.78 10.54
C GLN A 17 -5.17 2.56 9.66
N ALA A 18 -6.04 3.38 10.27
CA ALA A 18 -7.01 4.19 9.54
C ALA A 18 -6.32 5.29 8.72
N LEU A 19 -5.32 5.97 9.29
CA LEU A 19 -4.53 6.98 8.58
C LEU A 19 -3.69 6.35 7.46
N ALA A 20 -3.08 5.20 7.69
CA ALA A 20 -2.34 4.49 6.65
C ALA A 20 -3.25 4.14 5.46
N ARG A 21 -4.47 3.67 5.73
CA ARG A 21 -5.49 3.39 4.69
C ARG A 21 -5.89 4.66 3.93
N PHE A 22 -6.04 5.78 4.62
CA PHE A 22 -6.37 7.07 4.00
C PHE A 22 -5.29 7.55 3.03
N TYR A 23 -4.01 7.47 3.41
CA TYR A 23 -2.91 7.80 2.50
C TYR A 23 -2.88 6.89 1.27
N CYS A 24 -3.10 5.59 1.47
CA CYS A 24 -3.14 4.60 0.41
C CYS A 24 -4.34 4.79 -0.55
N SER A 25 -5.53 5.11 -0.03
CA SER A 25 -6.72 5.38 -0.84
C SER A 25 -6.55 6.68 -1.64
N THR A 26 -5.96 7.71 -1.02
CA THR A 26 -5.65 9.00 -1.64
C THR A 26 -4.67 8.82 -2.80
N GLN A 27 -3.58 8.08 -2.58
CA GLN A 27 -2.58 7.78 -3.62
C GLN A 27 -3.21 7.04 -4.80
N ARG A 28 -4.08 6.04 -4.53
CA ARG A 28 -4.78 5.29 -5.57
C ARG A 28 -5.76 6.17 -6.34
N GLY A 29 -6.52 7.01 -5.66
CA GLY A 29 -7.44 7.96 -6.28
C GLY A 29 -6.70 8.95 -7.18
N ALA A 30 -5.58 9.50 -6.71
CA ALA A 30 -4.73 10.39 -7.49
C ALA A 30 -4.16 9.68 -8.74
N ALA A 31 -3.63 8.47 -8.61
CA ALA A 31 -3.11 7.71 -9.75
C ALA A 31 -4.19 7.39 -10.79
N ARG A 32 -5.43 7.10 -10.36
CA ARG A 32 -6.56 6.88 -11.28
C ARG A 32 -6.93 8.16 -12.04
N ARG A 33 -7.08 9.28 -11.32
CA ARG A 33 -7.43 10.58 -11.92
C ARG A 33 -6.39 11.07 -12.92
N LEU A 34 -5.11 10.82 -12.63
CA LEU A 34 -3.99 11.22 -13.46
C LEU A 34 -3.58 10.16 -14.50
N VAL A 35 -4.28 9.02 -14.56
CA VAL A 35 -3.96 7.89 -15.46
C VAL A 35 -2.50 7.40 -15.31
N LEU A 36 -1.98 7.46 -14.08
CA LEU A 36 -0.60 7.09 -13.78
C LEU A 36 -0.46 5.60 -13.48
N ARG A 37 0.53 4.96 -14.10
CA ARG A 37 0.96 3.61 -13.72
C ARG A 37 1.78 3.68 -12.44
N MET A 38 1.27 3.05 -11.36
CA MET A 38 2.05 2.89 -10.14
C MET A 38 3.20 1.89 -10.33
N ALA A 39 4.34 2.20 -9.70
CA ALA A 39 5.47 1.28 -9.66
C ALA A 39 5.06 -0.08 -9.07
N PRO A 40 5.56 -1.21 -9.61
CA PRO A 40 5.17 -2.54 -9.17
C PRO A 40 5.47 -2.81 -7.69
N SER A 41 6.54 -2.24 -7.15
CA SER A 41 6.89 -2.35 -5.72
C SER A 41 5.83 -1.70 -4.82
N VAL A 42 5.32 -0.53 -5.20
CA VAL A 42 4.23 0.17 -4.48
C VAL A 42 2.91 -0.58 -4.61
N LYS A 43 2.59 -1.04 -5.83
CA LYS A 43 1.33 -1.76 -6.10
C LYS A 43 1.22 -3.06 -5.31
N ARG A 44 2.33 -3.78 -5.10
CA ARG A 44 2.39 -5.02 -4.31
C ARG A 44 2.19 -4.80 -2.81
N LEU A 45 2.55 -3.61 -2.30
CA LEU A 45 2.36 -3.23 -0.91
C LEU A 45 0.94 -2.73 -0.60
N LEU A 46 0.03 -2.69 -1.58
CA LEU A 46 -1.30 -2.13 -1.42
C LEU A 46 -2.39 -3.19 -1.64
N CYS A 47 -3.26 -3.40 -0.66
CA CYS A 47 -4.41 -4.29 -0.83
C CYS A 47 -5.41 -3.69 -1.83
N ARG A 48 -5.70 -4.40 -2.92
CA ARG A 48 -6.61 -3.93 -3.98
C ARG A 48 -8.05 -3.72 -3.50
N ARG A 49 -8.50 -4.40 -2.45
CA ARG A 49 -9.88 -4.32 -1.97
C ARG A 49 -10.12 -3.21 -0.95
N CYS A 50 -9.28 -3.15 0.09
CA CYS A 50 -9.48 -2.23 1.22
C CYS A 50 -8.42 -1.12 1.34
N CYS A 51 -7.53 -0.96 0.36
CA CYS A 51 -6.45 0.03 0.37
C CYS A 51 -5.53 -0.03 1.60
N SER A 52 -5.44 -1.19 2.28
CA SER A 52 -4.52 -1.37 3.41
C SER A 52 -3.09 -1.61 2.94
N LEU A 53 -2.11 -1.13 3.71
CA LEU A 53 -0.69 -1.37 3.48
C LEU A 53 -0.33 -2.80 3.92
N LEU A 54 0.16 -3.61 2.99
CA LEU A 54 0.52 -5.02 3.19
C LEU A 54 1.97 -5.11 3.64
N LEU A 55 2.24 -4.78 4.91
CA LEU A 55 3.53 -5.04 5.51
C LEU A 55 3.60 -6.49 6.04
N PRO A 56 4.72 -7.21 5.80
CA PRO A 56 4.98 -8.46 6.49
C PRO A 56 4.94 -8.25 8.00
N GLY A 57 4.23 -9.13 8.72
CA GLY A 57 4.16 -9.11 10.18
C GLY A 57 3.19 -8.11 10.82
N VAL A 58 2.67 -7.12 10.07
CA VAL A 58 1.73 -6.10 10.61
C VAL A 58 0.32 -6.23 10.02
N GLY A 59 0.20 -6.52 8.72
CA GLY A 59 -1.10 -6.52 8.03
C GLY A 59 -1.21 -7.50 6.86
N SER A 60 -0.19 -8.33 6.65
CA SER A 60 -0.20 -9.38 5.64
C SER A 60 0.61 -10.59 6.08
N CYS A 61 0.07 -11.78 5.81
CA CYS A 61 0.81 -13.03 5.90
C CYS A 61 1.28 -13.39 4.48
N GLN A 62 2.58 -13.25 4.22
CA GLN A 62 3.16 -13.74 2.96
C GLN A 62 3.51 -15.22 3.11
N ARG A 63 2.99 -16.05 2.21
CA ARG A 63 3.32 -17.47 2.11
C ARG A 63 4.03 -17.68 0.77
N LEU A 64 5.27 -18.14 0.83
CA LEU A 64 5.96 -18.64 -0.36
C LEU A 64 5.38 -20.04 -0.63
N ARG A 65 4.78 -20.23 -1.80
CA ARG A 65 4.48 -21.57 -2.30
C ARG A 65 5.69 -21.99 -3.13
N GLY A 66 6.47 -22.92 -2.61
CA GLY A 66 7.45 -23.64 -3.42
C GLY A 66 6.69 -24.68 -4.24
N GLU A 67 6.86 -24.63 -5.56
CA GLU A 67 6.54 -25.78 -6.40
C GLU A 67 7.57 -26.85 -6.05
N GLY A 68 7.09 -28.01 -5.57
CA GLY A 68 7.90 -29.21 -5.37
C GLY A 68 8.08 -29.97 -6.66
#